data_AF-A0A5Q4G2P4-F1
#
_entry.id   AF-A0A5Q4G2P4-F1
#
_cell.length_a   1.000
_cell.length_b   1.000
_cell.length_c   1.000
_cell.angle_alpha   90.00
_cell.angle_beta   90.00
_cell.angle_gamma   90.00
#
_symmetry.space_group_name_H-M   'P 1'
#
loop_
_entity.id
_entity.type
_entity.pdbx_description
1 polymer ?
#
loop_
_entity_poly.entity_id
_entity_poly.type
_entity_poly.pdbx_seq_one_letter_code
_entity_poly.pdbx_strand_id
1 'polypeptide(L)'
;MGPRAALFDLAVARADAYARRARVPRSGDAAAIARALEVWHLKTRFAGRVPLDGVAAALALRPEGDGWVWSGGEEGGWVRAA
;
A
#
# COMPACT_ATOMS: atom_id res chain seq x y z
N MET A 1 9.41 -5.45 15.46
CA MET A 1 9.17 -4.63 14.25
C MET A 1 9.49 -3.18 14.58
N GLY A 2 10.31 -2.50 13.78
CA GLY A 2 10.72 -1.12 14.05
C GLY A 2 9.66 -0.07 13.65
N PRO A 3 9.78 1.19 14.12
CA PRO A 3 8.81 2.25 13.84
C PRO A 3 8.67 2.58 12.34
N ARG A 4 9.73 2.42 11.53
CA ARG A 4 9.65 2.58 10.06
C ARG A 4 8.83 1.48 9.40
N ALA A 5 9.01 0.23 9.82
CA ALA A 5 8.23 -0.90 9.29
C ALA A 5 6.73 -0.73 9.61
N ALA A 6 6.40 -0.33 10.84
CA ALA A 6 5.01 -0.03 11.21
C ALA A 6 4.40 1.12 10.39
N LEU A 7 5.20 2.14 10.05
CA LEU A 7 4.76 3.25 9.22
C LEU A 7 4.48 2.80 7.77
N PHE A 8 5.33 1.91 7.24
CA PHE A 8 5.13 1.33 5.91
C PHE A 8 3.86 0.46 5.87
N ASP A 9 3.67 -0.43 6.85
CA ASP A 9 2.47 -1.26 6.96
C ASP A 9 1.19 -0.40 7.01
N LEU A 10 1.22 0.68 7.78
CA LEU A 10 0.12 1.66 7.82
C LEU A 10 -0.10 2.34 6.47
N ALA A 11 0.97 2.71 5.76
CA ALA A 11 0.87 3.33 4.44
C ALA A 11 0.23 2.38 3.41
N VAL A 12 0.63 1.11 3.37
CA VAL A 12 0.03 0.08 2.51
C VAL A 12 -1.45 -0.10 2.84
N ALA A 13 -1.80 -0.21 4.13
CA ALA A 13 -3.20 -0.37 4.54
C ALA A 13 -4.09 0.82 4.13
N ARG A 14 -3.58 2.06 4.25
CA ARG A 14 -4.33 3.27 3.86
C ARG A 14 -4.38 3.45 2.35
N ALA A 15 -3.30 3.15 1.64
CA ALA A 15 -3.27 3.15 0.19
C ALA A 15 -4.26 2.15 -0.40
N ASP A 16 -4.33 0.93 0.14
CA ASP A 16 -5.27 -0.11 -0.29
C ASP A 16 -6.73 0.30 -0.06
N ALA A 17 -7.02 0.92 1.09
CA ALA A 17 -8.35 1.50 1.35
C ALA A 17 -8.70 2.65 0.38
N TYR A 18 -7.75 3.51 0.05
CA TYR A 18 -7.93 4.59 -0.93
C TYR A 18 -8.14 4.04 -2.34
N ALA A 19 -7.29 3.12 -2.80
CA ALA A 19 -7.35 2.49 -4.12
C ALA A 19 -8.70 1.81 -4.36
N ARG A 20 -9.24 1.09 -3.36
CA ARG A 20 -10.59 0.51 -3.40
C ARG A 20 -11.67 1.57 -3.62
N ARG A 21 -11.61 2.68 -2.88
CA ARG A 21 -12.61 3.77 -2.97
C ARG A 21 -12.54 4.51 -4.30
N ALA A 22 -11.32 4.75 -4.79
CA ALA A 22 -11.07 5.41 -6.06
C ALA A 22 -11.22 4.49 -7.29
N ARG A 23 -11.50 3.19 -7.08
CA ARG A 23 -11.58 2.16 -8.12
C ARG A 23 -10.32 2.11 -9.00
N VAL A 24 -9.15 2.30 -8.39
CA VAL A 24 -7.87 2.13 -9.09
C VAL A 24 -7.79 0.68 -9.57
N PRO A 25 -7.54 0.44 -10.87
CA PRO A 25 -7.38 -0.91 -11.37
C PRO A 25 -6.25 -1.60 -10.61
N ARG A 26 -6.54 -2.79 -10.07
CA ARG A 26 -5.52 -3.69 -9.55
C ARG A 26 -4.85 -4.40 -10.71
N SER A 27 -4.20 -3.65 -11.59
CA SER A 27 -3.25 -4.24 -12.51
C SER A 27 -2.03 -4.59 -11.68
N GLY A 28 -1.43 -5.77 -11.86
CA GLY A 28 -0.11 -6.11 -11.27
C GLY A 28 1.03 -5.17 -11.72
N ASP A 29 0.71 -4.06 -12.40
CA ASP A 29 1.58 -2.97 -12.77
C ASP A 29 1.68 -1.95 -11.63
N ALA A 30 2.77 -2.05 -10.87
CA ALA A 30 3.09 -1.12 -9.79
C ALA A 30 3.25 0.33 -10.26
N ALA A 31 3.72 0.58 -11.50
CA ALA A 31 3.91 1.94 -12.01
C ALA A 31 2.56 2.63 -12.31
N ALA A 32 1.56 1.88 -12.79
CA ALA A 32 0.20 2.38 -12.91
C ALA A 32 -0.42 2.70 -11.53
N ILE A 33 -0.21 1.84 -10.53
CA ILE A 33 -0.68 2.07 -9.16
C ILE A 33 0.01 3.31 -8.55
N ALA A 34 1.32 3.47 -8.72
CA ALA A 34 2.06 4.63 -8.22
C ALA A 34 1.50 5.95 -8.77
N ARG A 35 1.28 6.03 -10.09
CA ARG A 35 0.65 7.19 -10.74
C ARG A 35 -0.75 7.49 -10.18
N ALA A 36 -1.56 6.46 -9.94
CA ALA A 36 -2.89 6.63 -9.38
C ALA A 36 -2.87 7.07 -7.90
N LEU A 37 -1.83 6.72 -7.15
CA LEU A 37 -1.66 7.07 -5.74
C LEU A 37 -0.89 8.37 -5.51
N GLU A 38 -0.26 8.94 -6.52
CA GLU A 38 0.63 10.10 -6.42
C GLU A 38 -0.02 11.28 -5.66
N VAL A 39 -1.22 11.69 -6.07
CA VAL A 39 -1.93 12.80 -5.42
C VAL A 39 -2.28 12.49 -3.96
N TRP A 40 -2.66 11.24 -3.67
CA TRP A 40 -2.93 10.81 -2.29
C TRP A 40 -1.65 10.84 -1.45
N HIS A 41 -0.54 10.34 -1.97
CA HIS A 41 0.75 10.27 -1.28
C HIS A 41 1.27 11.66 -0.94
N LEU A 42 1.21 12.60 -1.89
CA LEU A 42 1.60 14.00 -1.70
C LEU A 42 0.75 14.73 -0.66
N LYS A 43 -0.56 14.43 -0.59
CA LYS A 43 -1.49 15.08 0.35
C LYS A 43 -1.53 14.40 1.73
N THR A 44 -0.95 13.21 1.87
CA THR A 44 -1.01 12.42 3.10
C THR A 44 0.31 12.49 3.85
N ARG A 45 0.37 13.35 4.88
CA ARG A 45 1.60 13.73 5.60
C ARG A 45 2.49 12.55 6.05
N PHE A 46 1.88 11.46 6.51
CA PHE A 46 2.65 10.29 6.96
C PHE A 46 3.09 9.39 5.78
N ALA A 47 2.32 9.35 4.69
CA ALA A 47 2.64 8.56 3.51
C ALA A 47 3.89 9.12 2.80
N GLY A 48 4.03 10.45 2.74
CA GLY A 48 5.25 11.11 2.24
C GLY A 48 6.55 10.76 2.97
N ARG A 49 6.49 9.99 4.07
CA ARG A 49 7.65 9.50 4.81
C ARG A 49 8.11 8.10 4.39
N VAL A 50 7.38 7.45 3.47
CA VAL A 50 7.73 6.14 2.93
C VAL A 50 7.78 6.18 1.40
N PRO A 51 8.58 5.33 0.74
CA PRO A 51 8.69 5.31 -0.71
C PRO A 51 7.35 4.94 -1.38
N LEU A 52 6.85 5.78 -2.28
CA LEU A 52 5.61 5.51 -3.02
C LEU A 52 5.72 4.23 -3.85
N ASP A 53 6.86 4.01 -4.49
CA ASP A 53 7.10 2.84 -5.33
C ASP A 53 7.01 1.54 -4.53
N GLY A 54 7.51 1.53 -3.29
CA GLY A 54 7.38 0.37 -2.39
C GLY A 54 5.92 0.09 -2.02
N VAL A 55 5.16 1.14 -1.70
CA VAL A 55 3.72 1.01 -1.41
C VAL A 55 2.97 0.50 -2.64
N ALA A 56 3.28 1.00 -3.83
CA ALA A 56 2.65 0.57 -5.08
C ALA A 56 3.01 -0.89 -5.42
N ALA A 57 4.26 -1.31 -5.21
CA ALA A 57 4.69 -2.70 -5.37
C ALA A 57 3.95 -3.63 -4.40
N ALA A 58 3.80 -3.24 -3.14
CA ALA A 58 3.01 -4.00 -2.16
C ALA A 58 1.55 -4.15 -2.61
N LEU A 59 0.92 -3.09 -3.11
CA LEU A 59 -0.46 -3.15 -3.63
C LEU A 59 -0.60 -4.02 -4.88
N ALA A 60 0.40 -4.02 -5.77
CA ALA A 60 0.40 -4.86 -6.96
C ALA A 60 0.39 -6.36 -6.62
N LEU A 61 0.93 -6.72 -5.45
CA LEU A 61 0.96 -8.09 -4.94
C LEU A 61 -0.25 -8.45 -4.07
N ARG A 62 -1.23 -7.55 -3.93
CA ARG A 62 -2.40 -7.80 -3.06
C ARG A 62 -3.25 -8.94 -3.59
N PRO A 63 -3.47 -10.02 -2.81
CA PRO A 63 -4.38 -11.08 -3.20
C PRO A 63 -5.81 -10.59 -3.40
N GLU A 64 -6.58 -11.33 -4.19
CA GLU A 64 -8.01 -11.11 -4.32
C GLU A 64 -8.76 -11.47 -3.03
N GLY A 65 -9.97 -10.90 -2.90
CA GLY A 65 -10.82 -11.07 -1.73
C GLY A 65 -10.49 -10.13 -0.55
N ASP A 66 -11.22 -10.36 0.52
CA ASP A 66 -11.17 -9.60 1.77
C ASP A 66 -10.38 -10.33 2.86
N GLY A 67 -10.11 -9.64 3.96
CA GLY A 67 -9.38 -10.20 5.10
C GLY A 67 -7.87 -10.32 4.88
N TRP A 68 -7.28 -9.43 4.08
CA TRP A 68 -5.84 -9.34 3.90
C TRP A 68 -5.29 -8.04 4.52
N VAL A 69 -4.18 -8.14 5.22
CA VAL A 69 -3.42 -7.01 5.77
C VAL A 69 -1.96 -7.16 5.42
N TRP A 70 -1.28 -6.05 5.13
CA TRP A 70 0.16 -6.06 4.93
C TRP A 70 0.88 -6.04 6.28
N SER A 71 1.95 -6.83 6.41
CA SER A 71 2.80 -6.82 7.60
C SER A 71 4.26 -7.11 7.27
N GLY A 72 5.18 -6.43 7.96
CA GLY A 72 6.62 -6.72 7.87
C GLY A 72 7.45 -5.59 7.28
N GLY A 73 6.87 -4.41 7.06
CA GLY A 73 7.57 -3.26 6.47
C GLY A 73 7.75 -3.41 4.96
N GLU A 74 8.81 -2.80 4.42
CA GLU A 74 9.09 -2.78 2.97
C GLU A 74 9.27 -4.19 2.37
N GLU A 75 9.85 -5.11 3.14
CA GLU A 75 10.05 -6.52 2.75
C GLU A 75 8.92 -7.44 3.23
N GLY A 76 7.82 -6.84 3.68
CA GLY A 76 6.67 -7.56 4.22
C GLY A 76 5.86 -8.32 3.17
N GLY A 77 4.71 -8.79 3.60
CA GLY A 77 3.76 -9.48 2.72
C GLY A 77 2.32 -9.37 3.19
N TRP A 78 1.41 -9.77 2.31
CA TRP A 78 0.00 -9.89 2.64
C TRP A 78 -0.24 -11.14 3.48
N VAL A 79 -0.80 -10.95 4.66
CA VAL A 79 -1.22 -12.01 5.57
C VAL A 79 -2.72 -11.95 5.80
N ARG A 80 -3.34 -13.07 6.13
CA ARG A 80 -4.75 -13.09 6.50
C ARG A 80 -4.93 -12.34 7.83
N ALA A 81 -5.89 -11.42 7.86
CA ALA A 81 -6.40 -10.88 9.10
C ALA A 81 -7.15 -12.01 9.82
N ALA A 82 -6.72 -12.33 11.04
CA ALA A 82 -7.38 -13.28 11.91
C ALA A 82 -8.73 -12.72 12.41
#